data_AF-A0AAV8YLF6-F1
#
_entry.id   AF-A0AAV8YLF6-F1
#
_cell.length_a   1.000
_cell.length_b   1.000
_cell.length_c   1.000
_cell.angle_alpha   90.00
_cell.angle_beta   90.00
_cell.angle_gamma   90.00
#
_symmetry.space_group_name_H-M   'P 1'
#
loop_
_entity.id
_entity.type
_entity.pdbx_description
1 polymer ?
#
loop_
_entity_poly.entity_id
_entity_poly.type
_entity_poly.pdbx_seq_one_letter_code
_entity_poly.pdbx_strand_id
1 'polypeptide(L)'
;MLVFLLPLIFINYVKNLKLLAPLSTFANFITIVSFGIILYYLVNQDITLEGRNAVGNWRDFPLYFGTVLFALEAIGVIMPLENEMKTPRSFGGTYGVLNIGMTCIIVLYVGMGFLGYLAYGSDVGGSISYSLNGDEM
;
A
#
# COMPACT_ATOMS: atom_id res chain seq x y z
N MET A 1 11.87 -19.15 8.98
CA MET A 1 11.59 -18.64 7.61
C MET A 1 10.98 -19.72 6.70
N LEU A 2 11.53 -20.95 6.62
CA LEU A 2 10.96 -22.04 5.80
C LEU A 2 9.57 -22.53 6.22
N VAL A 3 9.18 -22.40 7.49
CA VAL A 3 7.84 -22.80 7.97
C VAL A 3 6.71 -21.97 7.33
N PHE A 4 6.96 -20.71 6.97
CA PHE A 4 5.97 -19.87 6.27
C PHE A 4 5.76 -20.28 4.81
N LEU A 5 6.73 -21.01 4.22
CA LEU A 5 6.68 -21.45 2.84
C LEU A 5 5.56 -22.49 2.61
N LEU A 6 5.32 -23.37 3.59
CA LEU A 6 4.26 -24.38 3.52
C LEU A 6 2.85 -23.77 3.37
N PRO A 7 2.36 -22.88 4.25
CA PRO A 7 1.05 -22.25 4.07
C PRO A 7 0.99 -21.35 2.84
N LEU A 8 2.08 -20.68 2.45
CA LEU A 8 2.16 -19.88 1.22
C LEU A 8 1.96 -20.75 -0.04
N ILE A 9 2.53 -21.96 -0.07
CA ILE A 9 2.34 -22.92 -1.18
C ILE A 9 0.86 -23.35 -1.25
N PHE A 10 0.23 -23.65 -0.11
CA PHE A 10 -1.19 -24.02 -0.08
C PHE A 10 -2.11 -22.89 -0.56
N ILE A 11 -1.82 -21.64 -0.20
CA ILE A 11 -2.56 -20.45 -0.70
C ILE A 11 -2.35 -20.27 -2.21
N ASN A 12 -1.14 -20.47 -2.72
CA ASN A 12 -0.86 -20.39 -4.17
C ASN A 12 -1.56 -21.50 -4.97
N TYR A 13 -1.97 -22.60 -4.32
CA TYR A 13 -2.75 -23.67 -4.94
C TYR A 13 -4.24 -23.32 -5.12
N VAL A 14 -4.71 -22.18 -4.59
CA VAL A 14 -6.08 -21.71 -4.79
C VAL A 14 -6.21 -21.16 -6.21
N LYS A 15 -6.57 -22.03 -7.15
CA LYS A 15 -6.71 -21.70 -8.58
C LYS A 15 -7.92 -20.83 -8.91
N ASN A 16 -8.88 -20.70 -7.99
CA ASN A 16 -10.14 -20.01 -8.25
C ASN A 16 -10.20 -18.66 -7.51
N LEU A 17 -9.86 -17.59 -8.21
CA LEU A 17 -9.88 -16.22 -7.70
C LEU A 17 -11.28 -15.77 -7.24
N LYS A 18 -12.36 -16.35 -7.78
CA LYS A 18 -13.73 -16.02 -7.36
C LYS A 18 -14.02 -16.39 -5.90
N LEU A 19 -13.35 -17.41 -5.38
CA LEU A 19 -13.48 -17.84 -3.99
C LEU A 19 -12.69 -16.92 -3.04
N LEU A 20 -11.60 -16.33 -3.54
CA LEU A 20 -10.79 -15.33 -2.85
C LEU A 20 -11.44 -13.94 -2.88
N ALA A 21 -12.22 -13.61 -3.90
CA ALA A 21 -12.84 -12.30 -4.08
C ALA A 21 -13.65 -11.78 -2.87
N PRO A 22 -14.57 -12.54 -2.24
CA PRO A 22 -15.31 -12.04 -1.07
C PRO A 22 -14.41 -11.83 0.15
N LEU A 23 -13.46 -12.74 0.39
CA LEU A 23 -12.49 -12.61 1.47
C LEU A 23 -11.57 -11.39 1.25
N SER A 24 -11.07 -11.21 0.03
CA SER A 24 -10.26 -10.06 -0.37
C SER A 24 -11.04 -8.76 -0.26
N THR A 25 -12.32 -8.74 -0.63
CA THR A 25 -13.19 -7.56 -0.48
C THR A 25 -13.33 -7.18 1.00
N PHE A 26 -13.54 -8.15 1.88
CA PHE A 26 -13.60 -7.93 3.32
C PHE A 26 -12.26 -7.41 3.88
N ALA A 27 -11.14 -8.03 3.49
CA ALA A 27 -9.81 -7.57 3.88
C ALA A 27 -9.54 -6.13 3.40
N ASN A 28 -9.86 -5.81 2.14
CA ASN A 28 -9.72 -4.48 1.59
C ASN A 28 -10.59 -3.45 2.34
N PHE A 29 -11.80 -3.83 2.76
CA PHE A 29 -12.65 -2.96 3.57
C PHE A 29 -11.97 -2.62 4.91
N ILE A 30 -11.43 -3.62 5.61
CA ILE A 30 -10.66 -3.40 6.84
C ILE A 30 -9.47 -2.49 6.56
N THR A 31 -8.72 -2.72 5.47
CA THR A 31 -7.59 -1.89 5.08
C THR A 31 -7.99 -0.43 4.85
N ILE A 32 -9.11 -0.17 4.18
CA ILE A 32 -9.64 1.19 3.99
C ILE A 32 -9.99 1.83 5.34
N VAL A 33 -10.62 1.08 6.25
CA VAL A 33 -10.91 1.57 7.61
C VAL A 33 -9.61 1.89 8.36
N SER A 34 -8.60 1.02 8.30
CA SER A 34 -7.28 1.27 8.89
C SER A 34 -6.63 2.54 8.35
N PHE A 35 -6.66 2.75 7.03
CA PHE A 35 -6.16 4.00 6.45
C PHE A 35 -6.96 5.22 6.91
N GLY A 36 -8.28 5.11 7.04
CA GLY A 36 -9.12 6.17 7.58
C GLY A 36 -8.75 6.55 9.02
N ILE A 37 -8.49 5.56 9.87
CA ILE A 37 -8.04 5.79 11.26
C ILE A 37 -6.67 6.49 11.26
N ILE A 38 -5.71 6.01 10.48
CA ILE A 38 -4.38 6.62 10.41
C ILE A 38 -4.48 8.07 9.90
N LEU A 39 -5.27 8.32 8.85
CA LEU A 39 -5.51 9.67 8.35
C LEU A 39 -6.12 10.57 9.41
N TYR A 40 -7.09 10.08 10.19
CA TYR A 40 -7.69 10.84 11.28
C TYR A 40 -6.64 11.30 12.31
N TYR A 41 -5.73 10.42 12.72
CA TYR A 41 -4.67 10.84 13.64
C TYR A 41 -3.67 11.79 12.98
N LEU A 42 -3.30 11.55 11.72
CA LEU A 42 -2.37 12.41 11.00
C LEU A 42 -2.86 13.86 10.84
N VAL A 43 -4.15 14.05 10.56
CA VAL A 43 -4.71 15.40 10.39
C VAL A 43 -4.97 16.13 11.72
N ASN A 44 -5.06 15.38 12.82
CA ASN A 44 -5.18 15.96 14.17
C ASN A 44 -3.83 16.33 14.78
N GLN A 45 -2.72 15.83 14.24
CA GLN A 45 -1.38 16.23 14.63
C GLN A 45 -1.07 17.64 14.11
N ASP A 46 -0.26 18.41 14.85
CA ASP A 46 0.20 19.72 14.41
C ASP A 46 1.10 19.59 13.18
N ILE A 47 0.54 19.88 12.00
CA ILE A 47 1.26 19.88 10.74
C ILE A 47 2.09 21.16 10.65
N THR A 48 3.41 21.03 10.83
CA THR A 48 4.37 22.12 10.58
C THR A 48 5.30 21.80 9.42
N LEU A 49 5.57 22.82 8.61
CA LEU A 49 6.57 22.79 7.54
C LEU A 49 7.95 23.25 8.06
N GLU A 50 8.00 23.87 9.24
CA GLU A 50 9.24 24.37 9.81
C GLU A 50 10.11 23.21 10.30
N GLY A 51 11.37 23.18 9.86
CA GLY A 51 12.33 22.13 10.23
C GLY A 51 12.20 20.81 9.47
N ARG A 52 11.35 20.74 8.42
CA ARG A 52 11.22 19.55 7.57
C ARG A 52 12.21 19.59 6.40
N ASN A 53 12.88 18.47 6.13
CA ASN A 53 13.79 18.34 5.00
C ASN A 53 12.99 18.03 3.73
N ALA A 54 13.01 18.95 2.76
CA ALA A 54 12.28 18.75 1.50
C ALA A 54 12.84 17.61 0.64
N VAL A 55 14.11 17.24 0.84
CA VAL A 55 14.80 16.19 0.08
C VAL A 55 15.52 15.24 1.05
N GLY A 56 15.28 13.94 0.87
CA GLY A 56 15.97 12.89 1.63
C GLY A 56 17.44 12.74 1.23
N ASN A 57 18.20 11.97 2.00
CA ASN A 57 19.59 11.69 1.67
C ASN A 57 19.68 10.77 0.45
N TRP A 58 20.62 11.05 -0.46
CA TRP A 58 20.89 10.21 -1.63
C TRP A 58 21.14 8.74 -1.27
N ARG A 59 21.74 8.47 -0.11
CA ARG A 59 22.01 7.10 0.37
C ARG A 59 20.76 6.28 0.63
N ASP A 60 19.62 6.91 0.89
CA ASP A 60 18.36 6.25 1.22
C ASP A 60 17.51 5.98 -0.04
N PHE A 61 17.90 6.52 -1.19
CA PHE A 61 17.15 6.38 -2.44
C PHE A 61 17.02 4.91 -2.87
N PRO A 62 18.06 4.05 -2.81
CA PRO A 62 17.90 2.63 -3.14
C PRO A 62 16.87 1.92 -2.27
N LEU A 63 16.82 2.23 -0.97
CA LEU A 63 15.85 1.66 -0.06
C LEU A 63 14.44 2.16 -0.40
N TYR A 64 14.27 3.47 -0.61
CA TYR A 64 13.01 4.07 -1.03
C TYR A 64 12.47 3.42 -2.32
N PHE A 65 13.29 3.33 -3.38
CA PHE A 65 12.88 2.70 -4.64
C PHE A 65 12.54 1.22 -4.44
N GLY A 66 13.31 0.49 -3.64
CA GLY A 66 13.02 -0.90 -3.30
C GLY A 66 11.65 -1.07 -2.62
N THR A 67 11.35 -0.21 -1.65
CA THR A 67 10.06 -0.21 -0.95
C THR A 67 8.90 0.15 -1.89
N VAL A 68 9.06 1.17 -2.73
CA VAL A 68 8.02 1.57 -3.70
C VAL A 68 7.76 0.47 -4.72
N LEU A 69 8.82 -0.14 -5.27
CA LEU A 69 8.69 -1.24 -6.23
C LEU A 69 8.03 -2.46 -5.58
N PHE A 70 8.41 -2.81 -4.35
CA PHE A 70 7.79 -3.90 -3.61
C PHE A 70 6.30 -3.64 -3.34
N ALA A 71 5.93 -2.41 -2.95
CA ALA A 71 4.56 -2.04 -2.66
C ALA A 71 3.64 -2.02 -3.89
N LEU A 72 4.21 -1.84 -5.09
CA LEU A 72 3.49 -1.78 -6.36
C LEU A 72 3.56 -3.10 -7.16
N GLU A 73 4.23 -4.12 -6.63
CA GLU A 73 4.42 -5.39 -7.32
C GLU A 73 3.16 -6.26 -7.25
N ALA A 74 2.63 -6.67 -8.42
CA ALA A 74 1.45 -7.53 -8.50
C ALA A 74 1.56 -8.56 -9.64
N ILE A 75 2.76 -8.87 -10.13
CA ILE A 75 2.95 -9.62 -11.38
C ILE A 75 2.28 -10.99 -11.33
N GLY A 76 2.32 -11.66 -10.17
CA GLY A 76 1.72 -12.98 -9.97
C GLY A 76 0.20 -13.05 -10.13
N VAL A 77 -0.51 -11.93 -9.98
CA VAL A 77 -1.99 -11.89 -10.01
C VAL A 77 -2.58 -11.20 -11.23
N ILE A 78 -1.77 -10.46 -12.00
CA ILE A 78 -2.21 -9.68 -13.17
C ILE A 78 -2.81 -10.60 -14.26
N MET A 79 -2.08 -11.64 -14.69
CA MET A 79 -2.58 -12.53 -15.77
C MET A 79 -3.82 -13.34 -15.37
N PRO A 80 -3.88 -13.97 -14.17
CA PRO A 80 -5.09 -14.65 -13.72
C PRO A 80 -6.30 -13.70 -13.58
N LEU A 81 -6.07 -12.47 -13.11
CA LEU A 81 -7.12 -11.45 -12.99
C LEU A 81 -7.65 -11.04 -14.37
N GLU A 82 -6.78 -10.77 -15.33
CA GLU A 82 -7.15 -10.46 -16.71
C GLU A 82 -7.99 -11.58 -17.34
N ASN A 83 -7.60 -12.85 -17.12
CA ASN A 83 -8.29 -14.01 -17.67
C ASN A 83 -9.69 -14.25 -17.06
N GLU A 84 -9.92 -13.83 -15.81
CA GLU A 84 -11.21 -13.95 -15.12
C GLU A 84 -12.17 -12.77 -15.38
N MET A 85 -11.71 -11.70 -16.05
CA MET A 85 -12.56 -10.58 -16.39
C MET A 85 -13.56 -10.92 -17.49
N LYS A 86 -14.77 -10.35 -17.40
CA LYS A 86 -15.77 -10.44 -18.47
C LYS A 86 -15.26 -9.88 -19.81
N THR A 87 -14.38 -8.88 -19.75
CA THR A 87 -13.81 -8.19 -20.90
C THR A 87 -12.28 -8.02 -20.73
N PRO A 88 -11.46 -9.06 -21.00
CA PRO A 88 -10.01 -9.01 -20.79
C PRO A 88 -9.31 -7.85 -21.50
N ARG A 89 -9.75 -7.51 -22.73
CA ARG A 89 -9.22 -6.36 -23.51
C ARG A 89 -9.34 -5.01 -22.80
N SER A 90 -10.23 -4.87 -21.83
CA SER A 90 -10.39 -3.64 -21.05
C SER A 90 -9.46 -3.57 -19.83
N PHE A 91 -8.66 -4.60 -19.56
CA PHE A 91 -7.76 -4.62 -18.42
C PHE A 91 -6.57 -3.66 -18.58
N GLY A 92 -5.86 -3.74 -19.71
CA GLY A 92 -4.66 -2.93 -20.01
C GLY A 92 -4.88 -1.70 -20.89
N GLY A 93 -6.13 -1.32 -21.19
CA GLY A 93 -6.41 -0.09 -21.97
C GLY A 93 -5.94 1.19 -21.24
N THR A 94 -5.92 2.34 -21.92
CA THR A 94 -5.49 3.63 -21.33
C THR A 94 -6.25 3.97 -20.05
N TYR A 95 -7.58 3.75 -20.04
CA TYR A 95 -8.46 3.80 -18.86
C TYR A 95 -8.86 2.39 -18.40
N GLY A 96 -7.97 1.43 -18.57
CA GLY A 96 -8.21 0.06 -18.17
C GLY A 96 -8.24 -0.10 -16.65
N VAL A 97 -8.82 -1.21 -16.20
CA VAL A 97 -8.99 -1.51 -14.77
C VAL A 97 -7.66 -1.44 -14.03
N LEU A 98 -6.56 -1.90 -14.64
CA LEU A 98 -5.23 -1.85 -14.04
C LEU A 98 -4.76 -0.40 -13.82
N ASN A 99 -4.82 0.45 -14.86
CA ASN A 99 -4.33 1.82 -14.76
C ASN A 99 -5.12 2.66 -13.75
N ILE A 100 -6.44 2.49 -13.72
CA ILE A 100 -7.29 3.18 -12.74
C ILE A 100 -6.95 2.70 -11.32
N GLY A 101 -6.84 1.39 -11.11
CA GLY A 101 -6.47 0.81 -9.82
C GLY A 101 -5.11 1.29 -9.33
N MET A 102 -4.09 1.26 -10.19
CA MET A 102 -2.75 1.73 -9.87
C MET A 102 -2.72 3.23 -9.54
N THR A 103 -3.47 4.04 -10.30
CA THR A 103 -3.57 5.49 -10.02
C THR A 103 -4.16 5.74 -8.63
N CYS A 104 -5.24 5.03 -8.26
CA CYS A 104 -5.83 5.14 -6.93
C CYS A 104 -4.82 4.78 -5.82
N ILE A 105 -4.07 3.68 -5.99
CA ILE A 105 -3.08 3.23 -5.00
C ILE A 105 -1.95 4.25 -4.87
N ILE A 106 -1.43 4.77 -5.99
CA ILE A 106 -0.35 5.77 -5.99
C ILE A 106 -0.80 7.03 -5.26
N VAL A 107 -1.99 7.56 -5.56
CA VAL A 107 -2.54 8.75 -4.89
C VAL A 107 -2.65 8.51 -3.38
N LEU A 108 -3.15 7.34 -2.97
CA LEU A 108 -3.28 6.99 -1.56
C LEU A 108 -1.91 6.90 -0.87
N TYR A 109 -0.93 6.22 -1.47
CA TYR A 109 0.41 6.07 -0.90
C TYR A 109 1.17 7.39 -0.81
N VAL A 110 1.11 8.22 -1.86
CA VAL A 110 1.74 9.54 -1.86
C VAL A 110 1.07 10.43 -0.82
N GLY A 111 -0.26 10.45 -0.74
CA GLY A 111 -0.99 11.24 0.27
C GLY A 111 -0.66 10.82 1.70
N MET A 112 -0.70 9.53 1.99
CA MET A 112 -0.36 8.97 3.30
C MET A 112 1.10 9.23 3.68
N GLY A 113 2.05 8.99 2.76
CA GLY A 113 3.46 9.23 2.99
C GLY A 113 3.78 10.71 3.21
N PHE A 114 3.16 11.59 2.42
CA PHE A 114 3.32 13.03 2.55
C PHE A 114 2.78 13.55 3.88
N LEU A 115 1.53 13.23 4.23
CA LEU A 115 0.93 13.64 5.50
C LEU A 115 1.67 13.02 6.70
N GLY A 116 2.09 11.76 6.60
CA GLY A 116 2.92 11.09 7.61
C GLY A 116 4.23 11.82 7.87
N TYR A 117 4.92 12.24 6.81
CA TYR A 117 6.14 13.03 6.93
C TYR A 117 5.89 14.44 7.47
N LEU A 118 4.76 15.06 7.14
CA LEU A 118 4.42 16.37 7.69
C LEU A 118 4.12 16.32 9.20
N ALA A 119 3.43 15.26 9.65
CA ALA A 119 3.10 15.06 11.05
C ALA A 119 4.34 14.73 11.91
N TYR A 120 5.17 13.77 11.49
CA TYR A 120 6.28 13.24 12.31
C TYR A 120 7.68 13.68 11.84
N GLY A 121 7.82 14.11 10.58
CA GLY A 121 9.10 14.49 9.97
C GLY A 121 10.15 13.39 10.04
N SER A 122 11.34 13.74 10.50
CA SER A 122 12.49 12.83 10.58
C SER A 122 12.33 11.73 11.63
N ASP A 123 11.39 11.89 12.57
CA ASP A 123 11.14 10.94 13.65
C ASP A 123 10.11 9.88 13.27
N VAL A 124 9.62 9.88 12.02
CA VAL A 124 8.71 8.85 11.52
C VAL A 124 9.41 7.48 11.58
N GLY A 125 8.76 6.53 12.26
CA GLY A 125 9.22 5.15 12.35
C GLY A 125 9.05 4.39 11.04
N GLY A 126 9.43 3.10 11.05
CA GLY A 126 9.32 2.22 9.88
C GLY A 126 7.88 2.02 9.36
N SER A 127 6.86 2.37 10.16
CA SER A 127 5.50 2.54 9.71
C SER A 127 4.84 3.75 10.41
N ILE A 128 3.89 4.38 9.73
CA ILE A 128 3.13 5.50 10.30
C ILE A 128 2.34 5.03 11.53
N SER A 129 1.69 3.86 11.44
CA SER A 129 0.93 3.28 12.56
C SER A 129 1.78 3.02 13.80
N TYR A 130 3.06 2.71 13.64
CA TYR A 130 3.99 2.58 14.77
C TYR A 130 4.30 3.93 15.40
N SER A 131 4.46 4.96 14.56
CA SER A 131 4.74 6.34 15.00
C SER A 131 3.58 6.93 15.81
N LEU A 132 2.33 6.52 15.53
CA LEU A 132 1.14 6.93 16.30
C LEU A 132 1.23 6.54 17.78
N ASN A 133 1.79 5.37 18.11
CA ASN A 133 1.89 4.88 19.50
C ASN A 133 3.05 5.53 20.27
N GLY A 134 3.96 6.23 19.59
CA GLY A 134 5.09 6.90 20.22
C GLY A 134 4.69 8.12 21.07
N ASP A 135 3.52 8.71 20.80
CA ASP A 135 3.00 9.88 21.51
C ASP A 135 2.29 9.53 22.85
N GLU A 136 2.04 8.24 23.12
CA GLU A 136 1.35 7.76 24.34
C GLU A 136 2.29 7.25 25.46
N MET A 137 3.62 7.30 25.29
CA MET A 137 4.61 6.91 26.32
C MET A 137 5.48 8.09 26.75
#